data_AF-A0A1W9SLY1-F1
#
_entry.id   AF-A0A1W9SLY1-F1
#
_cell.length_a   1.000
_cell.length_b   1.000
_cell.length_c   1.000
_cell.angle_alpha   90.00
_cell.angle_beta   90.00
_cell.angle_gamma   90.00
#
_symmetry.space_group_name_H-M   'P 1'
#
loop_
_entity.id
_entity.type
_entity.pdbx_description
1 polymer ?
#
loop_
_entity_poly.entity_id
_entity_poly.type
_entity_poly.pdbx_seq_one_letter_code
_entity_poly.pdbx_strand_id
1 'polypeptide(L)'
;MQFLFYSISNEKILEFEHFPELTLAACYAITAVDSFQNESAFSVKACVDSCIYYRLPNVFSPNDDGINDLFIPYPFKFVEKIEMKIFNRWGKLVFKTDNPEILWKGNYLDGDKKVPDGVYYYICDVYERRLTGIEVRAVSGFLHLFGAKNRYKN
;
A
#
# COMPACT_ATOMS: atom_id res chain seq x y z
N MET A 1 -16.89 -18.93 5.57
CA MET A 1 -16.35 -19.68 4.42
C MET A 1 -14.92 -20.05 4.76
N GLN A 2 -14.64 -21.34 4.91
CA GLN A 2 -13.35 -21.88 5.32
C GLN A 2 -12.63 -22.37 4.07
N PHE A 3 -11.37 -21.97 3.89
CA PHE A 3 -10.55 -22.38 2.76
C PHE A 3 -9.41 -23.24 3.28
N LEU A 4 -9.17 -24.38 2.64
CA LEU A 4 -7.97 -25.19 2.87
C LEU A 4 -6.83 -24.54 2.09
N PHE A 5 -5.81 -24.06 2.81
CA PHE A 5 -4.67 -23.37 2.20
C PHE A 5 -3.49 -24.32 1.94
N TYR A 6 -3.35 -25.40 2.72
CA TYR A 6 -2.23 -26.34 2.64
C TYR A 6 -2.58 -27.68 3.30
N SER A 7 -2.01 -28.80 2.81
CA SER A 7 -2.17 -30.14 3.39
C SER A 7 -0.83 -30.88 3.45
N ILE A 8 -0.53 -31.52 4.58
CA ILE A 8 0.67 -32.33 4.79
C ILE A 8 0.24 -33.78 5.04
N SER A 9 0.86 -34.72 4.34
CA SER A 9 0.56 -36.16 4.44
C SER A 9 1.69 -37.01 5.03
N ASN A 10 2.80 -36.39 5.44
CA ASN A 10 3.96 -37.10 5.96
C ASN A 10 3.90 -37.21 7.49
N GLU A 11 3.70 -38.43 7.98
CA GLU A 11 3.62 -38.80 9.41
C GLU A 11 4.89 -38.49 10.23
N LYS A 12 6.02 -38.23 9.57
CA LYS A 12 7.29 -37.87 10.24
C LYS A 12 7.44 -36.36 10.47
N ILE A 13 6.55 -35.53 9.94
CA ILE A 13 6.57 -34.09 10.12
C ILE A 13 5.89 -33.77 11.46
N LEU A 14 6.70 -33.42 12.45
CA LEU A 14 6.24 -33.01 13.79
C LEU A 14 6.17 -31.50 13.97
N GLU A 15 6.77 -30.74 13.03
CA GLU A 15 6.81 -29.29 13.04
C GLU A 15 6.52 -28.77 11.64
N PHE A 16 5.73 -27.69 11.55
CA PHE A 16 5.40 -27.05 10.29
C PHE A 16 5.43 -25.53 10.45
N GLU A 17 6.28 -24.87 9.68
CA GLU A 17 6.34 -23.42 9.60
C GLU A 17 5.66 -22.97 8.30
N HIS A 18 4.61 -22.16 8.43
CA HIS A 18 3.85 -21.67 7.29
C HIS A 18 4.22 -20.23 6.96
N PHE A 19 4.72 -20.01 5.74
CA PHE A 19 4.93 -18.69 5.17
C PHE A 19 3.84 -18.40 4.14
N PRO A 20 2.78 -17.64 4.48
CA PRO A 20 1.73 -17.34 3.51
C PRO A 20 2.30 -16.53 2.34
N GLU A 21 2.14 -17.03 1.11
CA GLU A 21 2.65 -16.39 -0.12
C GLU A 21 2.00 -15.02 -0.39
N LEU A 22 0.77 -14.84 0.09
CA LEU A 22 0.04 -13.58 0.10
C LEU A 22 -0.15 -13.17 1.56
N THR A 23 0.45 -12.05 1.97
CA THR A 23 0.39 -11.51 3.34
C THR A 23 -1.00 -10.96 3.66
N LEU A 24 -2.05 -11.75 3.52
CA LEU A 24 -3.39 -11.40 3.97
C LEU A 24 -3.37 -11.37 5.50
N ALA A 25 -3.83 -10.26 6.08
CA ALA A 25 -4.17 -10.21 7.48
C ALA A 25 -5.27 -11.25 7.73
N ALA A 26 -4.92 -12.40 8.30
CA ALA A 26 -5.81 -13.53 8.46
C ALA A 26 -5.50 -14.34 9.72
N CYS A 27 -6.51 -15.04 10.21
CA CYS A 27 -6.35 -16.02 11.26
C CYS A 27 -6.63 -17.42 10.72
N TYR A 28 -5.77 -18.38 11.05
CA TYR A 28 -5.94 -19.77 10.68
C TYR A 28 -5.79 -20.69 11.91
N ALA A 29 -6.34 -21.89 11.80
CA ALA A 29 -6.17 -22.97 12.77
C ALA A 29 -5.90 -24.26 11.98
N ILE A 30 -5.20 -25.19 12.61
CA ILE A 30 -4.77 -26.45 12.00
C ILE A 30 -5.63 -27.57 12.58
N THR A 31 -5.91 -28.58 11.76
CA THR A 31 -6.58 -29.82 12.15
C THR A 31 -5.91 -30.99 11.43
N ALA A 32 -5.99 -32.17 12.00
CA ALA A 32 -5.44 -33.40 11.42
C ALA A 32 -6.58 -34.29 10.92
N VAL A 33 -6.35 -34.96 9.79
CA VAL A 33 -7.29 -35.95 9.23
C VAL A 33 -6.57 -37.29 9.16
N ASP A 34 -7.20 -38.35 9.67
CA ASP A 34 -6.65 -39.70 9.62
C ASP A 34 -6.95 -40.42 8.29
N SER A 35 -6.43 -41.65 8.14
CA SER A 35 -6.65 -42.48 6.94
C SER A 35 -8.09 -42.91 6.72
N PHE A 36 -8.96 -42.78 7.72
CA PHE A 36 -10.39 -43.06 7.67
C PHE A 36 -11.24 -41.80 7.52
N GLN A 37 -10.62 -40.64 7.24
CA GLN A 37 -11.26 -39.33 7.09
C GLN A 37 -11.88 -38.76 8.37
N ASN A 38 -11.43 -39.20 9.55
CA ASN A 38 -11.81 -38.54 10.80
C ASN A 38 -10.96 -37.29 10.99
N GLU A 39 -11.62 -36.17 11.29
CA GLU A 39 -10.96 -34.88 11.53
C GLU A 39 -10.84 -34.62 13.05
N SER A 40 -9.68 -34.13 13.48
CA SER A 40 -9.44 -33.77 14.88
C SER A 40 -10.16 -32.48 15.29
N ALA A 41 -10.08 -32.13 16.58
CA ALA A 41 -10.37 -30.75 16.99
C ALA A 41 -9.35 -29.76 16.38
N PHE A 42 -9.76 -28.50 16.21
CA PHE A 42 -8.87 -27.43 15.77
C PHE A 42 -7.81 -27.08 16.82
N SER A 43 -6.63 -26.66 16.35
CA SER A 43 -5.60 -26.04 17.17
C SER A 43 -6.05 -24.67 17.72
N VAL A 44 -5.20 -24.07 18.56
CA VAL A 44 -5.30 -22.63 18.87
C VAL A 44 -5.21 -21.84 17.55
N LYS A 45 -6.04 -20.79 17.44
CA LYS A 45 -6.06 -19.89 16.30
C LYS A 45 -4.81 -19.01 16.30
N ALA A 46 -4.04 -19.05 15.22
CA ALA A 46 -2.92 -18.16 14.97
C ALA A 46 -3.36 -17.05 14.02
N CYS A 47 -3.03 -15.80 14.34
CA CYS A 47 -3.38 -14.63 13.54
C CYS A 47 -2.13 -13.91 13.05
N VAL A 48 -2.10 -13.54 11.78
CA VAL A 48 -1.01 -12.81 11.13
C VAL A 48 -1.59 -11.51 10.59
N ASP A 49 -0.94 -10.38 10.85
CA ASP A 49 -1.33 -9.06 10.33
C ASP A 49 -0.31 -8.54 9.31
N SER A 50 -0.69 -7.52 8.54
CA SER A 50 0.21 -6.87 7.57
C SER A 50 1.34 -6.09 8.27
N CYS A 51 2.59 -6.44 8.00
CA CYS A 51 3.75 -5.66 8.47
C CYS A 51 4.25 -4.62 7.44
N ILE A 52 3.57 -4.50 6.30
CA ILE A 52 3.97 -3.62 5.20
C ILE A 52 3.19 -2.31 5.30
N TYR A 53 3.90 -1.19 5.46
CA TYR A 53 3.30 0.14 5.54
C TYR A 53 3.28 0.82 4.19
N TYR A 54 2.16 1.51 3.92
CA TYR A 54 2.07 2.46 2.82
C TYR A 54 3.05 3.62 3.04
N ARG A 55 4.09 3.70 2.22
CA ARG A 55 5.16 4.70 2.31
C ARG A 55 5.19 5.58 1.07
N LEU A 56 5.30 6.88 1.31
CA LEU A 56 5.40 7.89 0.26
C LEU A 56 6.85 8.32 0.08
N PRO A 57 7.34 8.47 -1.16
CA PRO A 57 8.65 9.05 -1.39
C PRO A 57 8.64 10.53 -1.01
N ASN A 58 9.82 11.11 -0.92
CA ASN A 58 10.00 12.54 -0.65
C ASN A 58 10.52 13.31 -1.88
N VAL A 59 10.82 12.63 -2.99
CA VAL A 59 11.33 13.23 -4.23
C VAL A 59 10.74 12.52 -5.44
N PHE A 60 10.38 13.27 -6.48
CA PHE A 60 10.10 12.75 -7.82
C PHE A 60 10.43 13.79 -8.90
N SER A 61 10.64 13.34 -10.14
CA SER A 61 11.12 14.17 -11.25
C SER A 61 10.31 13.92 -12.53
N PRO A 62 9.18 14.62 -12.74
CA PRO A 62 8.28 14.37 -13.87
C PRO A 62 8.80 15.01 -15.18
N ASN A 63 9.96 14.54 -15.66
CA ASN A 63 10.73 15.06 -16.79
C ASN A 63 10.66 14.18 -18.06
N ASP A 64 9.90 13.08 -17.98
CA ASP A 64 9.65 12.06 -19.00
C ASP A 64 10.91 11.26 -19.40
N ASP A 65 11.82 10.98 -18.46
CA ASP A 65 13.01 10.13 -18.69
C ASP A 65 12.82 8.65 -18.29
N GLY A 66 11.65 8.29 -17.75
CA GLY A 66 11.30 6.96 -17.29
C GLY A 66 11.67 6.69 -15.82
N ILE A 67 12.30 7.63 -15.13
CA ILE A 67 12.83 7.48 -13.77
C ILE A 67 12.16 8.49 -12.84
N ASN A 68 11.40 7.97 -11.86
CA ASN A 68 10.68 8.78 -10.87
C ASN A 68 9.75 9.84 -11.48
N ASP A 69 9.17 9.58 -12.65
CA ASP A 69 8.26 10.51 -13.33
C ASP A 69 6.91 10.68 -12.63
N LEU A 70 6.56 9.73 -11.76
CA LEU A 70 5.32 9.69 -11.01
C LEU A 70 5.59 9.74 -9.52
N PHE A 71 4.79 10.53 -8.81
CA PHE A 71 4.67 10.42 -7.37
C PHE A 71 3.77 9.22 -7.06
N ILE A 72 4.40 8.11 -6.66
CA ILE A 72 3.75 6.83 -6.34
C ILE A 72 4.24 6.32 -4.98
N PRO A 73 3.40 5.61 -4.21
CA PRO A 73 3.85 4.97 -2.97
C PRO A 73 4.67 3.71 -3.28
N TYR A 74 5.63 3.38 -2.41
CA TYR A 74 6.29 2.07 -2.43
C TYR A 74 6.90 1.71 -1.07
N PRO A 75 6.64 0.51 -0.53
CA PRO A 75 5.64 -0.46 -0.99
C PRO A 75 4.21 0.03 -0.69
N PHE A 76 3.22 -0.43 -1.46
CA PHE A 76 1.81 -0.23 -1.16
C PHE A 76 1.06 -1.57 -1.28
N LYS A 77 0.61 -2.10 -0.15
CA LYS A 77 -0.23 -3.31 -0.08
C LYS A 77 -1.30 -3.11 0.98
N PHE A 78 -2.44 -3.78 0.83
CA PHE A 78 -3.54 -3.77 1.79
C PHE A 78 -4.10 -2.36 2.08
N VAL A 79 -4.02 -1.46 1.12
CA VAL A 79 -4.65 -0.13 1.22
C VAL A 79 -5.94 -0.15 0.43
N GLU A 80 -7.04 0.16 1.10
CA GLU A 80 -8.37 0.19 0.51
C GLU A 80 -8.61 1.48 -0.27
N LYS A 81 -8.27 2.61 0.35
CA LYS A 81 -8.30 3.94 -0.25
C LYS A 81 -7.34 4.86 0.49
N ILE A 82 -7.11 6.03 -0.08
CA ILE A 82 -6.45 7.13 0.62
C ILE A 82 -7.32 8.39 0.56
N GLU A 83 -6.94 9.42 1.32
CA GLU A 83 -7.46 10.77 1.15
C GLU A 83 -6.29 11.75 1.10
N MET A 84 -5.68 11.88 -0.07
CA MET A 84 -4.46 12.66 -0.29
C MET A 84 -4.79 14.08 -0.73
N LYS A 85 -4.07 15.06 -0.15
CA LYS A 85 -4.04 16.46 -0.60
C LYS A 85 -2.59 16.94 -0.61
N ILE A 86 -2.18 17.56 -1.71
CA ILE A 86 -0.85 18.17 -1.90
C ILE A 86 -1.01 19.66 -2.10
N PHE A 87 -0.22 20.43 -1.36
CA PHE A 87 -0.22 21.89 -1.34
C PHE A 87 1.14 22.42 -1.78
N ASN A 88 1.14 23.56 -2.45
CA ASN A 88 2.37 24.30 -2.70
C ASN A 88 2.81 25.09 -1.45
N ARG A 89 3.97 25.75 -1.53
CA ARG A 89 4.56 26.55 -0.44
C ARG A 89 3.69 27.68 0.11
N TRP A 90 2.62 28.07 -0.59
CA TRP A 90 1.70 29.13 -0.17
C TRP A 90 0.38 28.56 0.39
N GLY A 91 0.29 27.25 0.61
CA GLY A 91 -0.90 26.59 1.11
C GLY A 91 -2.01 26.41 0.06
N LYS A 92 -1.74 26.69 -1.22
CA LYS A 92 -2.71 26.42 -2.29
C LYS A 92 -2.69 24.93 -2.62
N LEU A 93 -3.87 24.31 -2.61
CA LEU A 93 -4.08 22.93 -3.07
C LEU A 93 -3.73 22.82 -4.55
N VAL A 94 -2.84 21.89 -4.90
CA VAL A 94 -2.39 21.65 -6.29
C VAL A 94 -2.75 20.28 -6.82
N PHE A 95 -2.99 19.31 -5.93
CA PHE A 95 -3.38 17.95 -6.28
C PHE A 95 -4.17 17.29 -5.13
N LYS A 96 -5.11 16.39 -5.47
CA LYS A 96 -5.83 15.54 -4.53
C LYS A 96 -6.22 14.24 -5.24
N THR A 97 -6.30 13.14 -4.49
CA THR A 97 -6.76 11.84 -5.00
C THR A 97 -7.21 10.94 -3.85
N ASP A 98 -8.10 10.00 -4.15
CA ASP A 98 -8.47 8.88 -3.27
C ASP A 98 -7.90 7.53 -3.74
N ASN A 99 -7.29 7.50 -4.92
CA ASN A 99 -6.64 6.33 -5.48
C ASN A 99 -5.31 6.04 -4.74
N PRO A 100 -5.16 4.85 -4.11
CA PRO A 100 -3.92 4.46 -3.45
C PRO A 100 -2.67 4.48 -4.33
N GLU A 101 -2.78 4.36 -5.65
CA GLU A 101 -1.60 4.40 -6.53
C GLU A 101 -1.05 5.82 -6.73
N ILE A 102 -1.85 6.85 -6.45
CA ILE A 102 -1.59 8.29 -6.62
C ILE A 102 -1.32 8.70 -8.08
N LEU A 103 -0.31 8.12 -8.73
CA LEU A 103 0.08 8.30 -10.14
C LEU A 103 0.22 9.78 -10.56
N TRP A 104 0.65 10.66 -9.65
CA TRP A 104 0.69 12.08 -9.94
C TRP A 104 1.91 12.46 -10.77
N LYS A 105 1.66 13.11 -11.92
CA LYS A 105 2.68 13.58 -12.88
C LYS A 105 3.19 14.99 -12.60
N GLY A 106 2.89 15.57 -11.45
CA GLY A 106 3.26 16.96 -11.16
C GLY A 106 2.43 17.99 -11.94
N ASN A 107 1.20 17.68 -12.33
CA ASN A 107 0.28 18.62 -12.97
C ASN A 107 -0.70 19.26 -11.97
N TYR A 108 -1.22 20.44 -12.29
CA TYR A 108 -2.27 21.07 -11.48
C TYR A 108 -3.58 20.25 -11.52
N LEU A 109 -4.45 20.49 -10.54
CA LEU A 109 -5.81 19.91 -10.51
C LEU A 109 -6.63 20.21 -11.77
N ASP A 110 -6.50 21.44 -12.28
CA ASP A 110 -7.38 21.97 -13.33
C ASP A 110 -6.84 21.72 -14.75
N GLY A 111 -5.89 20.80 -14.93
CA GLY A 111 -5.41 20.39 -16.26
C GLY A 111 -3.99 19.85 -16.29
N ASP A 112 -3.45 19.69 -17.50
CA ASP A 112 -2.15 19.06 -17.73
C ASP A 112 -0.94 19.98 -17.52
N LYS A 113 -1.18 21.24 -17.11
CA LYS A 113 -0.09 22.18 -16.85
C LYS A 113 0.72 21.70 -15.65
N LYS A 114 2.04 21.58 -15.84
CA LYS A 114 2.97 21.20 -14.78
C LYS A 114 3.07 22.29 -13.71
N VAL A 115 3.10 21.87 -12.46
CA VAL A 115 3.43 22.75 -11.35
C VAL A 115 4.93 23.09 -11.41
N PRO A 116 5.36 24.27 -10.91
CA PRO A 116 6.78 24.61 -10.87
C PRO A 116 7.58 23.65 -9.99
N ASP A 117 8.87 23.52 -10.27
CA ASP A 117 9.82 22.87 -9.37
C ASP A 117 9.80 23.53 -7.99
N GLY A 118 9.97 22.72 -6.95
CA GLY A 118 10.02 23.22 -5.58
C GLY A 118 9.57 22.21 -4.54
N VAL A 119 9.35 22.73 -3.33
CA VAL A 119 8.89 21.95 -2.18
C VAL A 119 7.38 22.10 -2.02
N TYR A 120 6.74 20.95 -1.89
CA TYR A 120 5.31 20.78 -1.66
C TYR A 120 5.12 20.09 -0.30
N TYR A 121 3.92 20.22 0.25
CA TYR A 121 3.54 19.56 1.50
C TYR A 121 2.30 18.72 1.24
N TYR A 122 2.28 17.50 1.76
CA TYR A 122 1.13 16.62 1.65
C TYR A 122 0.55 16.26 3.02
N ILE A 123 -0.76 16.04 3.04
CA ILE A 123 -1.49 15.35 4.10
C ILE A 123 -2.25 14.20 3.45
N CYS A 124 -2.29 13.05 4.12
CA CYS A 124 -2.92 11.86 3.60
C CYS A 124 -3.43 10.98 4.72
N ASP A 125 -4.71 10.64 4.68
CA ASP A 125 -5.25 9.57 5.51
C ASP A 125 -5.23 8.27 4.71
N VAL A 126 -4.56 7.24 5.25
CA VAL A 126 -4.42 5.94 4.61
C VAL A 126 -5.35 4.94 5.30
N TYR A 127 -6.23 4.31 4.53
CA TYR A 127 -7.17 3.30 5.03
C TYR A 127 -6.57 1.91 4.78
N GLU A 128 -5.93 1.35 5.79
CA GLU A 128 -5.21 0.06 5.72
C GLU A 128 -6.10 -1.08 6.21
N ARG A 129 -6.12 -2.21 5.48
CA ARG A 129 -6.79 -3.44 5.89
C ARG A 129 -5.91 -4.19 6.89
N ARG A 130 -6.41 -4.34 8.11
CA ARG A 130 -5.79 -5.02 9.25
C ARG A 130 -6.68 -6.17 9.70
N LEU A 131 -6.18 -7.02 10.61
CA LEU A 131 -6.97 -8.09 11.24
C LEU A 131 -8.23 -7.58 11.95
N THR A 132 -8.14 -6.38 12.53
CA THR A 132 -9.19 -5.67 13.28
C THR A 132 -10.22 -5.00 12.37
N GLY A 133 -9.99 -4.98 11.06
CA GLY A 133 -10.80 -4.26 10.08
C GLY A 133 -10.01 -3.17 9.37
N ILE A 134 -10.69 -2.11 8.95
CA ILE A 134 -10.04 -0.95 8.32
C ILE A 134 -9.53 -0.03 9.43
N GLU A 135 -8.22 0.22 9.43
CA GLU A 135 -7.59 1.20 10.30
C GLU A 135 -7.12 2.42 9.51
N VAL A 136 -7.27 3.61 10.10
CA VAL A 136 -6.88 4.87 9.47
C VAL A 136 -5.57 5.37 10.06
N ARG A 137 -4.60 5.64 9.19
CA ARG A 137 -3.31 6.21 9.57
C ARG A 137 -3.07 7.52 8.84
N ALA A 138 -3.02 8.61 9.60
CA ALA A 138 -2.66 9.92 9.08
C ALA A 138 -1.15 10.01 8.84
N VAL A 139 -0.75 10.42 7.64
CA VAL A 139 0.63 10.73 7.29
C VAL A 139 0.72 12.12 6.67
N SER A 140 1.82 12.81 6.96
CA SER A 140 2.11 14.09 6.35
C SER A 140 3.61 14.26 6.19
N GLY A 141 4.00 15.13 5.25
CA GLY A 141 5.41 15.34 4.96
C GLY A 141 5.65 16.26 3.78
N PHE A 142 6.93 16.46 3.48
CA PHE A 142 7.37 17.28 2.36
C PHE A 142 7.71 16.42 1.14
N LEU A 143 7.47 17.00 -0.03
CA LEU A 143 7.74 16.43 -1.32
C LEU A 143 8.55 17.43 -2.15
N HIS A 144 9.67 17.00 -2.68
CA HIS A 144 10.49 17.78 -3.59
C HIS A 144 10.18 17.35 -5.04
N LEU A 145 9.82 18.33 -5.87
CA LEU A 145 9.55 18.15 -7.29
C LEU A 145 10.61 18.91 -8.07
N PHE A 146 11.29 18.21 -8.98
CA PHE A 146 12.31 18.78 -9.87
C PHE A 146 12.08 18.39 -11.33
N GLY A 147 12.56 19.21 -12.26
CA GLY A 147 12.59 18.84 -13.68
C GLY A 147 11.22 18.82 -14.35
N ALA A 148 10.19 19.44 -13.77
CA ALA A 148 8.93 19.64 -14.48
C ALA A 148 9.17 20.57 -15.68
N LYS A 149 9.34 19.98 -16.87
CA LYS A 149 9.45 20.73 -18.12
C LYS A 149 8.14 21.47 -18.38
N ASN A 150 8.08 22.74 -18.00
CA ASN A 150 7.07 23.64 -18.53
C ASN A 150 7.45 23.97 -19.97
N ARG A 151 6.66 23.46 -20.93
CA ARG A 151 6.74 23.94 -22.32
C ARG A 151 6.20 25.37 -22.39
N TYR A 152 6.96 26.34 -21.89
CA TYR A 152 6.81 27.72 -22.35
C TYR A 152 7.47 27.79 -23.73
N LYS A 153 6.67 27.53 -24.77
CA LYS A 153 7.01 28.01 -26.11
C LYS A 153 6.72 29.52 -26.11
N ASN A 154 7.79 30.32 -26.14
CA ASN A 154 7.74 31.62 -26.80
C ASN A 154 7.73 31.40 -28.31
#